data_AF-A0A936AAV1-F1
#
_entry.id   AF-A0A936AAV1-F1
#
_cell.length_a   1.000
_cell.length_b   1.000
_cell.length_c   1.000
_cell.angle_alpha   90.00
_cell.angle_beta   90.00
_cell.angle_gamma   90.00
#
_symmetry.space_group_name_H-M   'P 1'
#
loop_
_entity.id
_entity.type
_entity.pdbx_description
1 polymer ?
#
loop_
_entity_poly.entity_id
_entity_poly.type
_entity_poly.pdbx_seq_one_letter_code
_entity_poly.pdbx_strand_id
1 'polypeptide(L)'
;MIHRLLLGLLIVVALPNLCMADEPLSIDHEFIGQLSATPNEWLLRDLAKAGSAGEHVGPLVIKLLDHEDWRIRLAAARTLGFIGHAGAVEPLIKRLDDPTDVRINWIAAQSLGRLQALAALPALRRVADSHWYPPVQMEAAAAIEHIELRKDDESRPSVSFPFEFFAFQHIGTPHLDCRKPAIGKSLVPRDQKLYASKSPEALEQLTISVIETSSDELQEIVPDSDTPSKRQPKNEDPNVREEEVQYLPTVALRVAKGWIVGSNRGEWGGELAFRSDDGATQLLKYKNVEDIYFLGEQVIVLTGLAHLSSNNGVVYVVEQQSSGEWSARPWRGLPGAPMSSWLTESGEVLINTANGGTVLLHPSGTFRVAPCLDP
;
A
#
# COMPACT_ATOMS: atom_id res chain seq x y z
N MET A 1 51.83 19.88 -61.49
CA MET A 1 50.57 20.55 -61.08
C MET A 1 50.13 19.97 -59.75
N ILE A 2 50.07 20.84 -58.73
CA ILE A 2 49.23 20.78 -57.51
C ILE A 2 49.54 19.63 -56.52
N HIS A 3 50.34 19.85 -55.47
CA HIS A 3 50.03 20.42 -54.13
C HIS A 3 49.31 19.48 -53.13
N ARG A 4 50.10 19.04 -52.13
CA ARG A 4 49.86 19.01 -50.67
C ARG A 4 48.64 18.27 -50.07
N LEU A 5 48.98 17.22 -49.32
CA LEU A 5 48.76 17.06 -47.86
C LEU A 5 47.50 17.71 -47.26
N LEU A 6 46.59 16.88 -46.76
CA LEU A 6 46.10 16.96 -45.37
C LEU A 6 45.44 15.65 -44.94
N LEU A 7 46.08 15.02 -43.95
CA LEU A 7 45.56 13.98 -43.09
C LEU A 7 44.27 14.47 -42.42
N GLY A 8 43.17 13.74 -42.58
CA GLY A 8 41.95 13.90 -41.80
C GLY A 8 41.46 12.53 -41.38
N LEU A 9 42.07 11.96 -40.34
CA LEU A 9 41.60 10.74 -39.70
C LEU A 9 40.31 11.10 -38.95
N LEU A 10 39.15 10.88 -39.57
CA LEU A 10 37.87 10.93 -38.88
C LEU A 10 37.83 9.72 -37.94
N ILE A 11 38.21 9.93 -36.69
CA ILE A 11 37.85 9.03 -35.60
C ILE A 11 36.34 9.18 -35.45
N VAL A 12 35.59 8.18 -35.92
CA VAL A 12 34.19 8.00 -35.51
C VAL A 12 34.24 7.60 -34.04
N VAL A 13 34.19 8.61 -33.16
CA VAL A 13 33.83 8.39 -31.77
C VAL A 13 32.36 8.02 -31.79
N ALA A 14 32.07 6.72 -31.70
CA ALA A 14 30.74 6.24 -31.37
C ALA A 14 30.40 6.81 -29.98
N LEU A 15 29.63 7.90 -29.96
CA LEU A 15 29.03 8.42 -28.74
C LEU A 15 28.03 7.36 -28.24
N PRO A 16 28.19 6.81 -27.02
CA PRO A 16 27.16 5.96 -26.43
C PRO A 16 26.09 6.89 -25.87
N ASN A 17 25.23 7.40 -26.75
CA ASN A 17 23.99 8.09 -26.42
C ASN A 17 23.05 7.97 -27.62
N LEU A 18 22.76 6.73 -28.01
CA LEU A 18 21.48 6.43 -28.64
C LEU A 18 20.50 6.17 -27.50
N CYS A 19 19.44 6.98 -27.42
CA CYS A 19 18.24 6.63 -26.67
C CYS A 19 17.82 5.22 -27.10
N MET A 20 17.98 4.24 -26.23
CA MET A 20 17.28 2.97 -26.39
C MET A 20 15.80 3.31 -26.22
N ALA A 21 15.05 3.24 -27.32
CA ALA A 21 13.61 3.10 -27.20
C ALA A 21 13.38 1.81 -26.41
N ASP A 22 12.68 1.88 -25.28
CA ASP A 22 12.22 0.69 -24.55
C ASP A 22 11.61 -0.27 -25.58
N GLU A 23 12.14 -1.49 -25.71
CA GLU A 23 11.47 -2.48 -26.55
C GLU A 23 10.03 -2.69 -26.02
N PRO A 24 9.02 -2.79 -26.90
CA PRO A 24 7.66 -3.01 -26.47
C PRO A 24 7.57 -4.32 -25.69
N LEU A 25 6.88 -4.29 -24.55
CA LEU A 25 6.67 -5.46 -23.70
C LEU A 25 6.12 -6.64 -24.52
N SER A 26 6.83 -7.77 -24.51
CA SER A 26 6.32 -9.04 -25.05
C SER A 26 5.34 -9.64 -24.05
N ILE A 27 4.04 -9.61 -24.37
CA ILE A 27 2.99 -10.28 -23.58
C ILE A 27 2.83 -11.70 -24.12
N ASP A 28 3.82 -12.54 -23.84
CA ASP A 28 3.87 -13.94 -24.27
C ASP A 28 3.42 -14.91 -23.16
N HIS A 29 3.53 -16.21 -23.44
CA HIS A 29 3.16 -17.26 -22.50
C HIS A 29 3.99 -17.23 -21.21
N GLU A 30 5.24 -16.74 -21.26
CA GLU A 30 6.08 -16.63 -20.07
C GLU A 30 5.57 -15.50 -19.17
N PHE A 31 5.31 -14.33 -19.74
CA PHE A 31 4.72 -13.19 -19.00
C PHE A 31 3.39 -13.56 -18.35
N ILE A 32 2.48 -14.19 -19.10
CA ILE A 32 1.17 -14.62 -18.58
C ILE A 32 1.34 -15.69 -17.49
N GLY A 33 2.30 -16.60 -17.66
CA GLY A 33 2.65 -17.61 -16.66
C GLY A 33 3.12 -16.98 -15.34
N GLN A 34 4.02 -15.99 -15.42
CA GLN A 34 4.51 -15.26 -14.25
C GLN A 34 3.39 -14.49 -13.54
N LEU A 35 2.56 -13.76 -14.30
CA LEU A 35 1.42 -13.02 -13.76
C LEU A 35 0.41 -13.94 -13.04
N SER A 36 0.23 -15.17 -13.54
CA SER A 36 -0.68 -16.14 -12.92
C SER A 36 -0.09 -16.81 -11.69
N ALA A 37 1.22 -17.05 -11.64
CA ALA A 37 1.87 -17.82 -10.58
C ALA A 37 2.31 -16.93 -9.39
N THR A 38 2.88 -15.77 -9.70
CA THR A 38 3.46 -14.84 -8.73
C THR A 38 3.15 -13.40 -9.14
N PRO A 39 1.88 -12.98 -9.11
CA PRO A 39 1.50 -11.62 -9.48
C PRO A 39 2.20 -10.60 -8.58
N ASN A 40 2.70 -9.53 -9.18
CA ASN A 40 3.23 -8.37 -8.47
C ASN A 40 2.76 -7.07 -9.13
N GLU A 41 2.86 -5.96 -8.41
CA GLU A 41 2.41 -4.64 -8.90
C GLU A 41 3.17 -4.19 -10.15
N TRP A 42 4.43 -4.61 -10.32
CA TRP A 42 5.27 -4.22 -11.45
C TRP A 42 4.85 -4.92 -12.74
N LEU A 43 4.55 -6.22 -12.69
CA LEU A 43 3.97 -6.95 -13.83
C LEU A 43 2.63 -6.32 -14.27
N LEU A 44 1.79 -5.94 -13.30
CA LEU A 44 0.52 -5.29 -13.58
C LEU A 44 0.69 -3.88 -14.15
N ARG A 45 1.69 -3.12 -13.68
CA ARG A 45 2.10 -1.83 -14.25
C ARG A 45 2.57 -2.00 -15.70
N ASP A 46 3.40 -3.00 -15.97
CA ASP A 46 3.96 -3.23 -17.31
C ASP A 46 2.87 -3.63 -18.29
N LEU A 47 1.95 -4.51 -17.85
CA LEU A 47 0.75 -4.84 -18.61
C LEU A 47 -0.11 -3.60 -18.88
N ALA A 48 -0.28 -2.72 -17.90
CA ALA A 48 -1.01 -1.46 -18.08
C ALA A 48 -0.29 -0.52 -19.07
N LYS A 49 1.05 -0.46 -19.05
CA LYS A 49 1.86 0.34 -20.01
C LYS A 49 1.66 -0.15 -21.45
N ALA A 50 1.44 -1.45 -21.65
CA ALA A 50 1.15 -2.02 -22.96
C ALA A 50 -0.25 -1.65 -23.50
N GLY A 51 -1.14 -1.12 -22.65
CA GLY A 51 -2.46 -0.66 -23.04
C GLY A 51 -3.29 -1.77 -23.71
N SER A 52 -3.99 -1.44 -24.79
CA SER A 52 -4.90 -2.37 -25.48
C SER A 52 -4.22 -3.63 -26.04
N ALA A 53 -2.87 -3.64 -26.20
CA ALA A 53 -2.16 -4.87 -26.56
C ALA A 53 -2.31 -5.97 -25.49
N GLY A 54 -2.48 -5.57 -24.23
CA GLY A 54 -2.70 -6.45 -23.08
C GLY A 54 -4.16 -6.79 -22.79
N GLU A 55 -5.12 -6.30 -23.57
CA GLU A 55 -6.57 -6.47 -23.31
C GLU A 55 -6.95 -7.94 -23.13
N HIS A 56 -6.38 -8.83 -23.94
CA HIS A 56 -6.65 -10.26 -23.93
C HIS A 56 -6.28 -10.97 -22.61
N VAL A 57 -5.44 -10.34 -21.77
CA VAL A 57 -5.07 -10.84 -20.43
C VAL A 57 -6.11 -10.44 -19.37
N GLY A 58 -7.05 -9.56 -19.72
CA GLY A 58 -8.10 -9.03 -18.83
C GLY A 58 -8.82 -10.08 -17.96
N PRO A 59 -9.23 -11.26 -18.47
CA PRO A 59 -9.86 -12.28 -17.65
C PRO A 59 -8.98 -12.82 -16.50
N LEU A 60 -7.66 -12.85 -16.68
CA LEU A 60 -6.72 -13.19 -15.61
C LEU A 60 -6.64 -12.04 -14.59
N VAL A 61 -6.54 -10.80 -15.06
CA VAL A 61 -6.45 -9.61 -14.19
C VAL A 61 -7.72 -9.42 -13.36
N ILE A 62 -8.92 -9.73 -13.89
CA ILE A 62 -10.17 -9.71 -13.11
C ILE A 62 -10.07 -10.61 -11.87
N LYS A 63 -9.43 -11.79 -11.96
CA LYS A 63 -9.27 -12.69 -10.81
C LYS A 63 -8.39 -12.06 -9.71
N LEU A 64 -7.44 -11.21 -10.11
CA LEU A 64 -6.54 -10.52 -9.18
C LEU A 64 -7.22 -9.40 -8.38
N LEU A 65 -8.46 -9.02 -8.71
CA LEU A 65 -9.27 -8.11 -7.89
C LEU A 65 -9.60 -8.69 -6.51
N ASP A 66 -9.52 -10.01 -6.34
CA ASP A 66 -9.77 -10.72 -5.08
C ASP A 66 -8.48 -11.30 -4.49
N HIS A 67 -7.32 -10.84 -4.95
CA HIS A 67 -6.02 -11.29 -4.43
C HIS A 67 -5.86 -10.95 -2.94
N GLU A 68 -5.18 -11.80 -2.18
CA GLU A 68 -4.97 -11.62 -0.73
C GLU A 68 -4.18 -10.33 -0.42
N ASP A 69 -3.13 -10.09 -1.20
CA ASP A 69 -2.35 -8.85 -1.13
C ASP A 69 -3.15 -7.69 -1.74
N TRP A 70 -3.40 -6.68 -0.90
CA TRP A 70 -4.15 -5.48 -1.25
C TRP A 70 -3.48 -4.68 -2.37
N ARG A 71 -2.14 -4.70 -2.45
CA ARG A 71 -1.37 -4.04 -3.50
C ARG A 71 -1.72 -4.57 -4.89
N ILE A 72 -1.81 -5.90 -4.98
CA ILE A 72 -2.20 -6.61 -6.21
C ILE A 72 -3.64 -6.26 -6.59
N ARG A 73 -4.57 -6.17 -5.63
CA ARG A 73 -5.95 -5.75 -5.90
C ARG A 73 -6.01 -4.34 -6.49
N LEU A 74 -5.29 -3.38 -5.90
CA LEU A 74 -5.23 -1.99 -6.38
C LEU A 74 -4.64 -1.92 -7.79
N ALA A 75 -3.49 -2.57 -7.99
CA ALA A 75 -2.82 -2.61 -9.29
C ALA A 75 -3.69 -3.28 -10.36
N ALA A 76 -4.35 -4.39 -10.04
CA ALA A 76 -5.23 -5.10 -10.98
C ALA A 76 -6.41 -4.22 -11.43
N ALA A 77 -7.11 -3.57 -10.49
CA ALA A 77 -8.20 -2.66 -10.82
C ALA A 77 -7.76 -1.51 -11.73
N ARG A 78 -6.55 -0.99 -11.52
CA ARG A 78 -5.98 0.06 -12.36
C ARG A 78 -5.61 -0.46 -13.74
N THR A 79 -4.95 -1.60 -13.82
CA THR A 79 -4.53 -2.24 -15.07
C THR A 79 -5.72 -2.50 -15.98
N LEU A 80 -6.86 -2.97 -15.45
CA LEU A 80 -8.08 -3.21 -16.23
C LEU A 80 -8.57 -1.97 -16.99
N GLY A 81 -8.45 -0.79 -16.39
CA GLY A 81 -8.77 0.48 -17.05
C GLY A 81 -7.81 0.81 -18.19
N PHE A 82 -6.50 0.67 -17.95
CA PHE A 82 -5.46 0.97 -18.95
C PHE A 82 -5.45 0.01 -20.14
N ILE A 83 -5.70 -1.28 -19.92
CA ILE A 83 -5.75 -2.26 -21.02
C ILE A 83 -7.07 -2.23 -21.79
N GLY A 84 -8.06 -1.45 -21.33
CA GLY A 84 -9.34 -1.31 -22.03
C GLY A 84 -10.24 -2.55 -21.95
N HIS A 85 -10.11 -3.40 -20.93
CA HIS A 85 -10.86 -4.65 -20.87
C HIS A 85 -12.32 -4.43 -20.43
N ALA A 86 -13.23 -4.33 -21.40
CA ALA A 86 -14.66 -4.06 -21.16
C ALA A 86 -15.34 -5.10 -20.26
N GLY A 87 -14.83 -6.34 -20.19
CA GLY A 87 -15.33 -7.36 -19.25
C GLY A 87 -15.17 -7.00 -17.77
N ALA A 88 -14.34 -5.98 -17.46
CA ALA A 88 -14.10 -5.50 -16.11
C ALA A 88 -15.16 -4.55 -15.56
N VAL A 89 -16.11 -4.06 -16.36
CA VAL A 89 -17.08 -3.04 -15.94
C VAL A 89 -17.86 -3.46 -14.70
N GLU A 90 -18.50 -4.63 -14.72
CA GLU A 90 -19.27 -5.13 -13.56
C GLU A 90 -18.38 -5.44 -12.34
N PRO A 91 -17.22 -6.12 -12.47
CA PRO A 91 -16.27 -6.26 -11.39
C PRO A 91 -15.83 -4.93 -10.75
N LEU A 92 -15.57 -3.90 -11.56
CA LEU A 92 -15.15 -2.58 -11.08
C LEU A 92 -16.30 -1.80 -10.42
N ILE A 93 -17.53 -1.89 -10.94
CA ILE A 93 -18.71 -1.32 -10.27
C ILE A 93 -18.84 -1.83 -8.83
N LYS A 94 -18.59 -3.13 -8.61
CA LYS A 94 -18.61 -3.71 -7.25
C LYS A 94 -17.54 -3.13 -6.33
N ARG A 95 -16.42 -2.63 -6.87
CA ARG A 95 -15.32 -2.06 -6.09
C ARG A 95 -15.53 -0.60 -5.70
N LEU A 96 -16.53 0.08 -6.26
CA LEU A 96 -16.90 1.44 -5.86
C LEU A 96 -17.36 1.54 -4.39
N ASP A 97 -17.91 0.46 -3.84
CA ASP A 97 -18.44 0.39 -2.47
C ASP A 97 -17.61 -0.56 -1.58
N ASP A 98 -16.40 -0.96 -2.01
CA ASP A 98 -15.54 -1.88 -1.27
C ASP A 98 -15.00 -1.22 0.01
N PRO A 99 -15.31 -1.73 1.20
CA PRO A 99 -14.91 -1.11 2.47
C PRO A 99 -13.48 -1.47 2.89
N THR A 100 -12.79 -2.35 2.15
CA THR A 100 -11.48 -2.88 2.56
C THR A 100 -10.35 -1.90 2.34
N ASP A 101 -10.43 -1.03 1.34
CA ASP A 101 -9.39 -0.05 1.03
C ASP A 101 -9.98 1.11 0.24
N VAL A 102 -9.96 2.32 0.79
CA VAL A 102 -10.54 3.49 0.11
C VAL A 102 -9.92 3.78 -1.26
N ARG A 103 -8.66 3.37 -1.47
CA ARG A 103 -7.95 3.54 -2.75
C ARG A 103 -8.58 2.71 -3.86
N ILE A 104 -9.16 1.54 -3.56
CA ILE A 104 -9.83 0.73 -4.58
C ILE A 104 -11.08 1.43 -5.12
N ASN A 105 -11.80 2.20 -4.29
CA ASN A 105 -12.99 2.93 -4.73
C ASN A 105 -12.60 4.04 -5.72
N TRP A 106 -11.51 4.77 -5.41
CA TRP A 106 -10.94 5.80 -6.29
C TRP A 106 -10.46 5.19 -7.61
N ILE A 107 -9.69 4.09 -7.56
CA ILE A 107 -9.18 3.40 -8.76
C ILE A 107 -10.34 2.85 -9.60
N ALA A 108 -11.36 2.27 -8.98
CA ALA A 108 -12.52 1.75 -9.68
C ALA A 108 -13.26 2.85 -10.44
N ALA A 109 -13.50 4.01 -9.79
CA ALA A 109 -14.10 5.17 -10.44
C ALA A 109 -13.28 5.63 -11.65
N GLN A 110 -11.96 5.78 -11.47
CA GLN A 110 -11.05 6.16 -12.54
C GLN A 110 -11.08 5.17 -13.71
N SER A 111 -10.92 3.87 -13.44
CA SER A 111 -10.89 2.82 -14.45
C SER A 111 -12.21 2.75 -15.22
N LEU A 112 -13.35 2.94 -14.55
CA LEU A 112 -14.66 2.99 -15.22
C LEU A 112 -14.80 4.20 -16.15
N GLY A 113 -14.23 5.34 -15.76
CA GLY A 113 -14.10 6.53 -16.61
C GLY A 113 -13.28 6.24 -17.86
N ARG A 114 -12.09 5.63 -17.70
CA ARG A 114 -11.21 5.24 -18.82
C ARG A 114 -11.88 4.24 -19.78
N LEU A 115 -12.64 3.29 -19.24
CA LEU A 115 -13.40 2.31 -20.02
C LEU A 115 -14.63 2.89 -20.73
N GLN A 116 -14.94 4.18 -20.54
CA GLN A 116 -16.14 4.81 -21.12
C GLN A 116 -17.43 4.05 -20.76
N ALA A 117 -17.50 3.53 -19.53
CA ALA A 117 -18.50 2.57 -19.09
C ALA A 117 -19.86 3.23 -18.77
N LEU A 118 -20.71 3.43 -19.79
CA LEU A 118 -22.07 3.99 -19.62
C LEU A 118 -22.91 3.27 -18.56
N ALA A 119 -22.76 1.95 -18.44
CA ALA A 119 -23.48 1.13 -17.45
C ALA A 119 -23.11 1.49 -16.00
N ALA A 120 -21.95 2.09 -15.77
CA ALA A 120 -21.49 2.48 -14.43
C ALA A 120 -22.04 3.83 -13.96
N LEU A 121 -22.63 4.64 -14.84
CA LEU A 121 -23.11 5.98 -14.51
C LEU A 121 -24.03 6.04 -13.27
N PRO A 122 -25.00 5.12 -13.07
CA PRO A 122 -25.83 5.13 -11.87
C PRO A 122 -25.01 4.92 -10.58
N ALA A 123 -24.04 4.01 -10.60
CA ALA A 123 -23.20 3.72 -9.45
C ALA A 123 -22.22 4.89 -9.17
N LEU A 124 -21.57 5.41 -10.21
CA LEU A 124 -20.68 6.57 -10.11
C LEU A 124 -21.41 7.80 -9.55
N ARG A 125 -22.65 8.06 -9.96
CA ARG A 125 -23.45 9.19 -9.42
C ARG A 125 -23.69 9.03 -7.92
N ARG A 126 -24.08 7.84 -7.45
CA ARG A 126 -24.22 7.61 -5.99
C ARG A 126 -22.93 7.89 -5.24
N VAL A 127 -21.79 7.41 -5.77
CA VAL A 127 -20.47 7.60 -5.16
C VAL A 127 -20.11 9.09 -5.12
N ALA A 128 -20.29 9.81 -6.23
CA ALA A 128 -20.08 11.25 -6.31
C ALA A 128 -20.94 12.03 -5.29
N ASP A 129 -22.17 11.58 -5.06
CA ASP A 129 -23.11 12.28 -4.17
C ASP A 129 -22.86 12.00 -2.67
N SER A 130 -22.38 10.81 -2.32
CA SER A 130 -22.52 10.30 -0.95
C SER A 130 -21.36 9.49 -0.35
N HIS A 131 -20.30 9.23 -1.12
CA HIS A 131 -19.16 8.47 -0.59
C HIS A 131 -18.51 9.22 0.59
N TRP A 132 -18.12 8.54 1.66
CA TRP A 132 -17.64 9.21 2.89
C TRP A 132 -16.34 10.02 2.68
N TYR A 133 -15.53 9.63 1.69
CA TYR A 133 -14.23 10.22 1.39
C TYR A 133 -14.29 11.17 0.18
N PRO A 134 -14.08 12.50 0.35
CA PRO A 134 -14.26 13.47 -0.73
C PRO A 134 -13.44 13.23 -2.01
N PRO A 135 -12.19 12.76 -1.97
CA PRO A 135 -11.45 12.50 -3.19
C PRO A 135 -12.04 11.39 -4.07
N VAL A 136 -12.71 10.41 -3.47
CA VAL A 136 -13.47 9.38 -4.22
C VAL A 136 -14.73 9.99 -4.84
N GLN A 137 -15.41 10.92 -4.15
CA GLN A 137 -16.52 11.67 -4.75
C GLN A 137 -16.06 12.46 -5.98
N MET A 138 -14.93 13.16 -5.87
CA MET A 138 -14.35 13.97 -6.94
C MET A 138 -13.94 13.11 -8.15
N GLU A 139 -13.29 11.98 -7.92
CA GLU A 139 -12.90 11.06 -9.02
C GLU A 139 -14.12 10.44 -9.69
N ALA A 140 -15.17 10.09 -8.93
CA ALA A 140 -16.41 9.60 -9.51
C ALA A 140 -17.10 10.67 -10.38
N ALA A 141 -17.11 11.94 -9.95
CA ALA A 141 -17.61 13.05 -10.74
C ALA A 141 -16.79 13.26 -12.03
N ALA A 142 -15.46 13.20 -11.95
CA ALA A 142 -14.57 13.28 -13.10
C ALA A 142 -14.81 12.12 -14.10
N ALA A 143 -14.98 10.90 -13.58
CA ALA A 143 -15.30 9.73 -14.39
C ALA A 143 -16.64 9.87 -15.13
N ILE A 144 -17.67 10.42 -14.47
CA ILE A 144 -18.96 10.72 -15.12
C ILE A 144 -18.76 11.70 -16.27
N GLU A 145 -18.03 12.79 -16.05
CA GLU A 145 -17.75 13.78 -17.08
C GLU A 145 -17.00 13.16 -18.27
N HIS A 146 -15.99 12.31 -18.00
CA HIS A 146 -15.24 11.60 -19.02
C HIS A 146 -16.13 10.70 -19.89
N ILE A 147 -17.07 9.99 -19.27
CA ILE A 147 -18.03 9.10 -19.95
C ILE A 147 -19.04 9.90 -20.78
N GLU A 148 -19.61 10.96 -20.21
CA GLU A 148 -20.66 11.76 -20.88
C GLU A 148 -20.12 12.55 -22.07
N LEU A 149 -18.90 13.10 -21.92
CA LEU A 149 -18.25 13.87 -22.98
C LEU A 149 -17.51 12.99 -23.99
N ARG A 150 -17.44 11.67 -23.77
CA ARG A 150 -16.63 10.73 -24.55
C ARG A 150 -15.21 11.25 -24.73
N LYS A 151 -14.60 11.71 -23.64
CA LYS A 151 -13.22 12.17 -23.66
C LYS A 151 -12.34 10.95 -23.93
N ASP A 152 -11.76 10.88 -25.13
CA ASP A 152 -10.76 9.89 -25.44
C ASP A 152 -9.60 10.06 -24.46
N ASP A 153 -9.26 8.97 -23.79
CA ASP A 153 -8.11 8.90 -22.90
C ASP A 153 -6.87 8.65 -23.77
N GLU A 154 -6.47 9.68 -24.52
CA GLU A 154 -5.33 9.64 -25.44
C GLU A 154 -3.97 9.59 -24.71
N SER A 155 -3.92 9.29 -23.40
CA SER A 155 -2.68 9.23 -22.65
C SER A 155 -1.82 8.07 -23.16
N ARG A 156 -0.99 8.33 -24.18
CA ARG A 156 0.20 7.51 -24.46
C ARG A 156 0.97 7.39 -23.13
N PRO A 157 1.53 6.21 -22.81
CA PRO A 157 2.33 6.08 -21.59
C PRO A 157 3.39 7.16 -21.60
N SER A 158 3.25 8.14 -20.72
CA SER A 158 4.18 9.25 -20.62
C SER A 158 5.49 8.72 -20.05
N VAL A 159 6.56 9.51 -20.12
CA VAL A 159 7.80 9.20 -19.37
C VAL A 159 7.51 9.07 -17.85
N SER A 160 6.42 9.68 -17.38
CA SER A 160 5.92 9.59 -16.01
C SER A 160 4.93 8.45 -15.76
N PHE A 161 4.68 7.53 -16.71
CA PHE A 161 3.72 6.45 -16.56
C PHE A 161 3.88 5.64 -15.26
N PRO A 162 5.11 5.31 -14.78
CA PRO A 162 5.24 4.65 -13.48
C PRO A 162 4.61 5.45 -12.33
N PHE A 163 4.80 6.77 -12.31
CA PHE A 163 4.20 7.64 -11.29
C PHE A 163 2.67 7.74 -11.47
N GLU A 164 2.21 7.82 -12.72
CA GLU A 164 0.76 7.81 -13.02
C GLU A 164 0.11 6.49 -12.61
N PHE A 165 0.79 5.37 -12.76
CA PHE A 165 0.27 4.07 -12.34
C PHE A 165 0.13 3.98 -10.81
N PHE A 166 1.07 4.54 -10.05
CA PHE A 166 1.01 4.52 -8.58
C PHE A 166 0.36 5.76 -7.95
N ALA A 167 -0.26 6.65 -8.75
CA ALA A 167 -0.90 7.87 -8.27
C ALA A 167 -2.00 7.61 -7.22
N PHE A 168 -2.57 6.40 -7.18
CA PHE A 168 -3.54 6.00 -6.16
C PHE A 168 -2.97 5.95 -4.73
N GLN A 169 -1.66 6.07 -4.55
CA GLN A 169 -1.03 6.23 -3.24
C GLN A 169 -1.14 7.68 -2.72
N HIS A 170 -1.54 8.62 -3.57
CA HIS A 170 -1.63 10.05 -3.27
C HIS A 170 -3.01 10.61 -3.61
N ILE A 171 -4.07 9.90 -3.22
CA ILE A 171 -5.45 10.28 -3.56
C ILE A 171 -6.02 11.38 -2.67
N GLY A 172 -5.41 11.68 -1.53
CA GLY A 172 -5.94 12.72 -0.66
C GLY A 172 -5.60 14.13 -1.11
N THR A 173 -6.24 15.10 -0.47
CA THR A 173 -6.10 16.52 -0.79
C THR A 173 -5.76 17.30 0.47
N PRO A 174 -4.92 18.36 0.40
CA PRO A 174 -4.53 19.15 1.57
C PRO A 174 -5.70 19.73 2.38
N HIS A 175 -6.86 19.95 1.75
CA HIS A 175 -8.07 20.45 2.41
C HIS A 175 -8.69 19.46 3.41
N LEU A 176 -8.24 18.20 3.44
CA LEU A 176 -8.68 17.19 4.41
C LEU A 176 -7.77 17.12 5.64
N ASP A 177 -6.61 17.77 5.60
CA ASP A 177 -5.66 17.76 6.69
C ASP A 177 -6.16 18.65 7.82
N CYS A 178 -6.60 18.05 8.91
CA CYS A 178 -7.12 18.81 10.02
C CYS A 178 -6.01 19.20 11.00
N ARG A 179 -5.65 20.49 11.00
CA ARG A 179 -4.63 21.03 11.92
C ARG A 179 -5.08 21.02 13.38
N LYS A 180 -6.39 21.19 13.62
CA LYS A 180 -6.99 21.15 14.97
C LYS A 180 -8.25 20.30 14.98
N PRO A 181 -8.10 18.97 15.14
CA PRO A 181 -9.25 18.09 15.24
C PRO A 181 -10.11 18.46 16.45
N ALA A 182 -11.43 18.52 16.26
CA ALA A 182 -12.39 18.85 17.32
C ALA A 182 -12.57 17.75 18.38
N ILE A 183 -11.69 16.74 18.38
CA ILE A 183 -11.86 15.49 19.11
C ILE A 183 -10.66 15.26 20.03
N GLY A 184 -10.95 15.19 21.33
CA GLY A 184 -9.95 14.95 22.37
C GLY A 184 -9.40 13.52 22.36
N LYS A 185 -8.28 13.33 23.09
CA LYS A 185 -7.66 12.03 23.31
C LYS A 185 -8.25 11.40 24.57
N SER A 186 -8.66 10.14 24.47
CA SER A 186 -8.95 9.31 25.64
C SER A 186 -7.67 8.96 26.39
N LEU A 187 -7.75 8.90 27.72
CA LEU A 187 -6.64 8.50 28.57
C LEU A 187 -6.55 6.98 28.63
N VAL A 188 -5.48 6.42 28.06
CA VAL A 188 -5.14 4.99 28.22
C VAL A 188 -4.11 4.86 29.36
N PRO A 189 -4.40 4.07 30.41
CA PRO A 189 -3.47 3.82 31.51
C PRO A 189 -2.13 3.25 31.05
N ARG A 190 -1.02 3.61 31.73
CA ARG A 190 0.34 3.20 31.34
C ARG A 190 0.61 1.70 31.53
N ASP A 191 -0.13 1.04 32.40
CA ASP A 191 -0.11 -0.42 32.57
C ASP A 191 -0.79 -1.15 31.39
N GLN A 192 -1.56 -0.43 30.58
CA GLN A 192 -2.22 -0.97 29.38
C GLN A 192 -1.48 -0.61 28.09
N LYS A 193 -0.83 0.55 28.03
CA LYS A 193 -0.14 1.00 26.81
C LYS A 193 1.11 1.82 27.11
N LEU A 194 2.20 1.47 26.42
CA LEU A 194 3.52 2.10 26.57
C LEU A 194 3.94 2.77 25.26
N TYR A 195 4.68 3.88 25.41
CA TYR A 195 5.27 4.63 24.31
C TYR A 195 6.73 4.93 24.64
N ALA A 196 7.63 4.84 23.65
CA ALA A 196 9.06 5.12 23.84
C ALA A 196 9.32 6.51 24.42
N SER A 197 8.52 7.49 24.03
CA SER A 197 8.62 8.88 24.53
C SER A 197 8.24 9.06 26.00
N LYS A 198 7.60 8.07 26.64
CA LYS A 198 7.06 8.17 28.01
C LYS A 198 7.57 7.09 28.95
N SER A 199 8.01 5.95 28.44
CA SER A 199 8.37 4.77 29.23
C SER A 199 9.47 3.94 28.55
N PRO A 200 10.64 4.55 28.26
CA PRO A 200 11.72 3.86 27.52
C PRO A 200 12.25 2.64 28.28
N GLU A 201 12.44 2.72 29.60
CA GLU A 201 13.00 1.61 30.40
C GLU A 201 12.05 0.41 30.45
N ALA A 202 10.73 0.66 30.40
CA ALA A 202 9.74 -0.42 30.35
C ALA A 202 9.72 -1.10 28.98
N LEU A 203 9.95 -0.35 27.89
CA LEU A 203 10.00 -0.91 26.53
C LEU A 203 11.30 -1.67 26.27
N GLU A 204 12.42 -1.29 26.89
CA GLU A 204 13.67 -2.06 26.84
C GLU A 204 13.48 -3.50 27.32
N GLN A 205 12.63 -3.72 28.34
CA GLN A 205 12.29 -5.05 28.84
C GLN A 205 11.40 -5.85 27.87
N LEU A 206 10.79 -5.18 26.88
CA LEU A 206 9.94 -5.77 25.85
C LEU A 206 10.67 -5.94 24.51
N THR A 207 12.00 -5.79 24.50
CA THR A 207 12.84 -6.07 23.33
C THR A 207 12.55 -7.46 22.77
N ILE A 208 12.42 -7.54 21.46
CA ILE A 208 12.21 -8.81 20.75
C ILE A 208 13.50 -9.27 20.10
N SER A 209 13.78 -10.57 20.19
CA SER A 209 14.82 -11.24 19.41
C SER A 209 14.20 -11.85 18.16
N VAL A 210 14.82 -11.61 17.02
CA VAL A 210 14.46 -12.18 15.73
C VAL A 210 15.72 -12.76 15.09
N ILE A 211 15.62 -13.96 14.52
CA ILE A 211 16.73 -14.56 13.77
C ILE A 211 16.63 -14.04 12.34
N GLU A 212 17.58 -13.22 11.94
CA GLU A 212 17.75 -12.79 10.55
C GLU A 212 18.75 -13.69 9.83
N THR A 213 18.42 -14.03 8.58
CA THR A 213 19.28 -14.85 7.72
C THR A 213 19.93 -13.95 6.66
N SER A 214 21.26 -13.89 6.58
CA SER A 214 21.99 -13.14 5.54
C SER A 214 22.75 -14.10 4.62
N SER A 215 22.87 -13.74 3.34
CA SER A 215 23.56 -14.50 2.28
C SER A 215 24.16 -13.52 1.27
N ASP A 216 25.22 -13.92 0.56
CA ASP A 216 25.80 -13.08 -0.51
C ASP A 216 24.88 -13.03 -1.76
N GLU A 217 23.95 -13.99 -1.88
CA GLU A 217 22.89 -14.07 -2.91
C GLU A 217 21.49 -14.11 -2.26
N LEU A 218 21.18 -13.08 -1.47
CA LEU A 218 19.81 -12.91 -0.97
C LEU A 218 18.83 -12.76 -2.15
N GLN A 219 17.65 -13.40 -2.07
CA GLN A 219 16.50 -12.90 -2.82
C GLN A 219 16.31 -11.44 -2.45
N GLU A 220 16.13 -10.56 -3.45
CA GLU A 220 15.79 -9.16 -3.20
C GLU A 220 14.67 -9.12 -2.17
N ILE A 221 14.92 -8.39 -1.08
CA ILE A 221 13.88 -8.08 -0.12
C ILE A 221 12.83 -7.32 -0.93
N VAL A 222 11.69 -7.96 -1.20
CA VAL A 222 10.52 -7.22 -1.66
C VAL A 222 10.27 -6.19 -0.56
N PRO A 223 10.42 -4.87 -0.81
CA PRO A 223 10.56 -3.85 0.23
C PRO A 223 9.37 -3.74 1.21
N ASP A 224 8.34 -4.56 1.00
CA ASP A 224 7.08 -4.50 1.72
C ASP A 224 6.39 -5.88 1.82
N SER A 225 7.13 -7.00 1.75
CA SER A 225 6.51 -8.34 1.86
C SER A 225 5.81 -8.52 3.21
N ASP A 226 4.52 -8.84 3.16
CA ASP A 226 3.68 -9.10 4.34
C ASP A 226 4.03 -10.43 5.02
N THR A 227 4.97 -11.20 4.48
CA THR A 227 5.38 -12.49 5.02
C THR A 227 6.57 -12.33 5.97
N PRO A 228 6.50 -12.90 7.19
CA PRO A 228 7.69 -13.23 7.96
C PRO A 228 8.41 -14.41 7.29
N SER A 229 8.73 -14.28 6.00
CA SER A 229 9.64 -15.22 5.37
C SER A 229 11.02 -14.84 5.89
N LYS A 230 11.59 -15.73 6.72
CA LYS A 230 13.06 -15.81 6.85
C LYS A 230 13.62 -15.61 5.45
N ARG A 231 14.56 -14.70 5.26
CA ARG A 231 15.27 -14.56 3.98
C ARG A 231 15.77 -15.94 3.58
N GLN A 232 15.08 -16.61 2.68
CA GLN A 232 15.45 -17.96 2.27
C GLN A 232 16.54 -17.82 1.21
N PRO A 233 17.71 -18.45 1.41
CA PRO A 233 18.77 -18.40 0.41
C PRO A 233 18.24 -19.00 -0.89
N LYS A 234 18.65 -18.45 -2.03
CA LYS A 234 18.23 -18.96 -3.35
C LYS A 234 18.65 -20.41 -3.59
N ASN A 235 19.62 -20.92 -2.84
CA ASN A 235 20.21 -22.27 -2.90
C ASN A 235 20.71 -22.73 -1.52
N GLU A 236 21.31 -23.92 -1.43
CA GLU A 236 22.24 -24.31 -0.35
C GLU A 236 23.50 -23.42 -0.41
N ASP A 237 23.35 -22.12 -0.18
CA ASP A 237 24.46 -21.18 -0.11
C ASP A 237 25.30 -21.51 1.15
N PRO A 238 26.56 -21.93 1.01
CA PRO A 238 27.42 -22.25 2.15
C PRO A 238 27.74 -21.02 3.02
N ASN A 239 27.42 -19.80 2.57
CA ASN A 239 27.67 -18.55 3.29
C ASN A 239 26.45 -18.00 4.04
N VAL A 240 25.39 -18.80 4.24
CA VAL A 240 24.24 -18.39 5.05
C VAL A 240 24.68 -18.13 6.49
N ARG A 241 24.47 -16.90 6.97
CA ARG A 241 24.68 -16.53 8.38
C ARG A 241 23.33 -16.24 9.03
N GLU A 242 23.06 -16.93 10.13
CA GLU A 242 21.96 -16.59 11.01
C GLU A 242 22.49 -15.69 12.13
N GLU A 243 21.91 -14.50 12.24
CA GLU A 243 22.24 -13.54 13.29
C GLU A 243 20.98 -13.27 14.13
N GLU A 244 21.11 -13.35 15.45
CA GLU A 244 20.05 -12.93 16.35
C GLU A 244 20.11 -11.40 16.48
N VAL A 245 19.10 -10.73 15.93
CA VAL A 245 18.96 -9.28 15.97
C VAL A 245 17.92 -8.91 17.02
N GLN A 246 18.26 -7.92 17.85
CA GLN A 246 17.37 -7.39 18.87
C GLN A 246 16.70 -6.10 18.38
N TYR A 247 15.37 -6.06 18.49
CA TYR A 247 14.59 -4.87 18.15
C TYR A 247 13.90 -4.30 19.38
N LEU A 248 14.18 -3.02 19.62
CA LEU A 248 13.54 -2.21 20.65
C LEU A 248 12.19 -1.68 20.13
N PRO A 249 11.05 -2.01 20.76
CA PRO A 249 9.76 -1.48 20.35
C PRO A 249 9.59 0.01 20.67
N THR A 250 8.86 0.71 19.82
CA THR A 250 8.47 2.12 20.01
C THR A 250 7.12 2.26 20.71
N VAL A 251 6.28 1.22 20.61
CA VAL A 251 4.94 1.15 21.21
C VAL A 251 4.65 -0.27 21.67
N ALA A 252 3.91 -0.41 22.78
CA ALA A 252 3.42 -1.69 23.25
C ALA A 252 2.00 -1.56 23.83
N LEU A 253 1.15 -2.54 23.53
CA LEU A 253 -0.20 -2.67 24.07
C LEU A 253 -0.30 -3.98 24.87
N ARG A 254 -0.77 -3.88 26.12
CA ARG A 254 -0.97 -5.04 26.98
C ARG A 254 -2.12 -5.88 26.46
N VAL A 255 -1.89 -7.17 26.30
CA VAL A 255 -2.90 -8.18 25.96
C VAL A 255 -2.88 -9.31 26.99
N ALA A 256 -3.76 -10.29 26.86
CA ALA A 256 -3.74 -11.45 27.74
C ALA A 256 -2.39 -12.17 27.62
N LYS A 257 -1.72 -12.36 28.77
CA LYS A 257 -0.44 -13.09 28.91
C LYS A 257 0.75 -12.48 28.16
N GLY A 258 0.70 -11.20 27.83
CA GLY A 258 1.83 -10.53 27.19
C GLY A 258 1.50 -9.16 26.60
N TRP A 259 2.25 -8.81 25.57
CA TRP A 259 2.22 -7.52 24.90
C TRP A 259 2.23 -7.71 23.39
N ILE A 260 1.41 -6.93 22.67
CA ILE A 260 1.65 -6.67 21.26
C ILE A 260 2.60 -5.49 21.20
N VAL A 261 3.72 -5.67 20.53
CA VAL A 261 4.80 -4.69 20.43
C VAL A 261 5.02 -4.31 18.98
N GLY A 262 5.30 -3.03 18.77
CA GLY A 262 5.50 -2.44 17.46
C GLY A 262 6.77 -1.60 17.44
N SER A 263 7.53 -1.67 16.34
CA SER A 263 8.64 -0.78 16.06
C SER A 263 8.41 -0.05 14.72
N ASN A 264 9.01 1.12 14.58
CA ASN A 264 8.99 1.89 13.35
C ASN A 264 10.34 2.59 13.18
N ARG A 265 11.08 2.22 12.13
CA ARG A 265 12.37 2.82 11.77
C ARG A 265 12.33 3.44 10.38
N GLY A 266 11.13 3.77 9.89
CA GLY A 266 10.95 4.39 8.59
C GLY A 266 11.42 3.49 7.45
N GLU A 267 12.37 3.96 6.65
CA GLU A 267 12.91 3.21 5.51
C GLU A 267 13.63 1.91 5.90
N TRP A 268 14.05 1.81 7.17
CA TRP A 268 14.74 0.64 7.71
C TRP A 268 13.77 -0.41 8.27
N GLY A 269 12.48 -0.25 7.97
CA GLY A 269 11.41 -1.17 8.32
C GLY A 269 10.99 -1.08 9.79
N GLY A 270 10.18 -2.05 10.19
CA GLY A 270 9.71 -2.21 11.56
C GLY A 270 9.17 -3.61 11.77
N GLU A 271 8.83 -3.91 13.01
CA GLU A 271 8.32 -5.21 13.42
C GLU A 271 7.02 -5.04 14.18
N LEU A 272 6.07 -5.90 13.84
CA LEU A 272 4.93 -6.20 14.67
C LEU A 272 5.13 -7.59 15.27
N ALA A 273 5.13 -7.68 16.59
CA ALA A 273 5.35 -8.94 17.29
C ALA A 273 4.46 -9.08 18.53
N PHE A 274 4.33 -10.31 19.00
CA PHE A 274 3.85 -10.62 20.34
C PHE A 274 5.05 -10.96 21.24
N ARG A 275 5.01 -10.46 22.47
CA ARG A 275 5.97 -10.72 23.55
C ARG A 275 5.20 -11.25 24.75
N SER A 276 5.36 -12.51 25.12
CA SER A 276 4.68 -13.07 26.29
C SER A 276 5.29 -12.60 27.61
N ASP A 277 4.54 -12.71 28.70
CA ASP A 277 4.97 -12.32 30.05
C ASP A 277 6.17 -13.18 30.56
N ASP A 278 6.35 -14.39 30.03
CA ASP A 278 7.49 -15.28 30.33
C ASP A 278 8.71 -15.05 29.41
N GLY A 279 8.58 -14.15 28.44
CA GLY A 279 9.67 -13.76 27.58
C GLY A 279 9.89 -14.62 26.34
N ALA A 280 8.85 -15.27 25.81
CA ALA A 280 8.85 -15.77 24.43
C ALA A 280 8.47 -14.65 23.45
N THR A 281 8.99 -14.72 22.21
CA THR A 281 8.65 -13.79 21.12
C THR A 281 8.00 -14.52 19.96
N GLN A 282 7.06 -13.84 19.30
CA GLN A 282 6.50 -14.28 18.03
C GLN A 282 6.43 -13.08 17.09
N LEU A 283 7.26 -13.07 16.05
CA LEU A 283 7.17 -12.07 14.99
C LEU A 283 5.91 -12.32 14.15
N LEU A 284 5.09 -11.30 13.95
CA LEU A 284 3.86 -11.38 13.17
C LEU A 284 4.05 -10.82 11.77
N LYS A 285 4.65 -9.63 11.64
CA LYS A 285 4.87 -8.93 10.36
C LYS A 285 6.11 -8.03 10.42
N TYR A 286 6.79 -7.86 9.29
CA TYR A 286 7.77 -6.78 9.08
C TYR A 286 7.05 -5.54 8.53
N LYS A 287 6.58 -4.68 9.42
CA LYS A 287 5.86 -3.43 9.08
C LYS A 287 6.26 -2.32 10.03
N ASN A 288 6.34 -1.10 9.49
CA ASN A 288 6.41 0.10 10.31
C ASN A 288 5.12 0.26 11.11
N VAL A 289 5.18 0.05 12.41
CA VAL A 289 4.04 0.19 13.33
C VAL A 289 4.01 1.62 13.88
N GLU A 290 3.01 2.41 13.49
CA GLU A 290 2.81 3.74 14.04
C GLU A 290 2.21 3.68 15.44
N ASP A 291 1.11 2.92 15.61
CA ASP A 291 0.45 2.78 16.91
C ASP A 291 -0.45 1.51 16.98
N ILE A 292 -0.86 1.11 18.19
CA ILE A 292 -1.62 -0.09 18.51
C ILE A 292 -2.78 0.24 19.46
N TYR A 293 -4.00 -0.22 19.19
CA TYR A 293 -5.18 0.09 20.00
C TYR A 293 -6.07 -1.11 20.23
N PHE A 294 -6.78 -1.12 21.37
CA PHE A 294 -8.07 -1.80 21.43
C PHE A 294 -9.12 -0.91 20.75
N LEU A 295 -9.75 -1.45 19.71
CA LEU A 295 -10.90 -0.85 19.06
C LEU A 295 -12.11 -1.78 19.26
N GLY A 296 -12.93 -1.46 20.25
CA GLY A 296 -13.88 -2.43 20.81
C GLY A 296 -13.12 -3.59 21.46
N GLU A 297 -13.41 -4.82 21.07
CA GLU A 297 -12.73 -6.03 21.55
C GLU A 297 -11.52 -6.43 20.69
N GLN A 298 -11.30 -5.76 19.55
CA GLN A 298 -10.26 -6.11 18.60
C GLN A 298 -8.98 -5.33 18.89
N VAL A 299 -7.83 -6.00 18.74
CA VAL A 299 -6.53 -5.30 18.69
C VAL A 299 -6.29 -4.87 17.25
N ILE A 300 -6.13 -3.57 17.03
CA ILE A 300 -5.75 -3.01 15.75
C ILE A 300 -4.34 -2.44 15.79
N VAL A 301 -3.65 -2.49 14.65
CA VAL A 301 -2.30 -1.95 14.48
C VAL A 301 -2.32 -1.04 13.26
N LEU A 302 -1.93 0.22 13.46
CA LEU A 302 -1.75 1.18 12.38
C LEU A 302 -0.34 1.03 11.82
N THR A 303 -0.25 0.74 10.53
CA THR A 303 1.02 0.54 9.85
C THR A 303 1.12 1.40 8.61
N GLY A 304 2.33 1.76 8.21
CA GLY A 304 2.56 2.44 6.94
C GLY A 304 3.83 3.26 6.90
N LEU A 305 4.12 3.78 5.70
CA LEU A 305 5.24 4.68 5.46
C LEU A 305 4.86 5.64 4.32
N ALA A 306 5.16 6.92 4.53
CA ALA A 306 5.19 7.92 3.48
C ALA A 306 6.65 8.32 3.25
N HIS A 307 7.18 8.01 2.07
CA HIS A 307 8.55 8.38 1.69
C HIS A 307 8.67 8.55 0.17
N LEU A 308 9.24 9.67 -0.26
CA LEU A 308 9.37 10.06 -1.67
C LEU A 308 8.05 9.89 -2.43
N SER A 309 7.99 8.94 -3.38
CA SER A 309 6.82 8.66 -4.21
C SER A 309 5.85 7.65 -3.60
N SER A 310 6.14 7.10 -2.42
CA SER A 310 5.29 6.12 -1.73
C SER A 310 4.51 6.76 -0.59
N ASN A 311 3.24 6.42 -0.47
CA ASN A 311 2.38 6.84 0.64
C ASN A 311 1.32 5.77 0.94
N ASN A 312 1.68 4.85 1.82
CA ASN A 312 0.88 3.66 2.08
C ASN A 312 0.56 3.54 3.57
N GLY A 313 -0.72 3.30 3.88
CA GLY A 313 -1.18 3.02 5.23
C GLY A 313 -2.17 1.87 5.25
N VAL A 314 -2.03 0.98 6.23
CA VAL A 314 -2.88 -0.20 6.42
C VAL A 314 -3.12 -0.42 7.91
N VAL A 315 -4.38 -0.66 8.27
CA VAL A 315 -4.81 -1.13 9.58
C VAL A 315 -4.83 -2.65 9.55
N TYR A 316 -4.06 -3.26 10.45
CA TYR A 316 -4.09 -4.69 10.70
C TYR A 316 -4.98 -5.00 11.89
N VAL A 317 -5.62 -6.17 11.87
CA VAL A 317 -6.21 -6.79 13.06
C VAL A 317 -5.25 -7.86 13.55
N VAL A 318 -5.01 -7.86 14.86
CA VAL A 318 -4.20 -8.86 15.55
C VAL A 318 -5.12 -9.71 16.42
N GLU A 319 -5.08 -11.01 16.21
CA GLU A 319 -5.95 -11.96 16.90
C GLU A 319 -5.17 -13.21 17.31
N GLN A 320 -5.51 -13.75 18.48
CA GLN A 320 -5.00 -15.03 18.94
C GLN A 320 -5.87 -16.15 18.36
N GLN A 321 -5.23 -17.06 17.63
CA GLN A 321 -5.90 -18.21 17.03
C GLN A 321 -6.23 -19.26 18.10
N SER A 322 -7.08 -20.22 17.76
CA SER A 322 -7.42 -21.34 18.65
C SER A 322 -6.23 -22.21 19.03
N SER A 323 -5.15 -22.21 18.23
CA SER A 323 -3.86 -22.84 18.53
C SER A 323 -3.10 -22.15 19.66
N GLY A 324 -3.47 -20.92 20.02
CA GLY A 324 -2.73 -20.06 20.93
C GLY A 324 -1.70 -19.16 20.23
N GLU A 325 -1.44 -19.38 18.94
CA GLU A 325 -0.56 -18.51 18.14
C GLU A 325 -1.23 -17.19 17.79
N TRP A 326 -0.46 -16.11 17.78
CA TRP A 326 -0.93 -14.82 17.32
C TRP A 326 -0.85 -14.70 15.81
N SER A 327 -1.78 -13.98 15.21
CA SER A 327 -1.75 -13.68 13.79
C SER A 327 -2.13 -12.22 13.54
N ALA A 328 -1.59 -11.65 12.46
CA ALA A 328 -1.91 -10.31 12.02
C ALA A 328 -2.35 -10.37 10.56
N ARG A 329 -3.53 -9.83 10.26
CA ARG A 329 -4.06 -9.75 8.89
C ARG A 329 -4.48 -8.32 8.55
N PRO A 330 -4.28 -7.88 7.30
CA PRO A 330 -4.78 -6.58 6.86
C PRO A 330 -6.31 -6.53 7.02
N TRP A 331 -6.82 -5.40 7.49
CA TRP A 331 -8.24 -5.19 7.71
C TRP A 331 -8.78 -4.01 6.90
N ARG A 332 -8.07 -2.88 6.93
CA ARG A 332 -8.46 -1.66 6.22
C ARG A 332 -7.28 -0.92 5.61
N GLY A 333 -7.38 -0.50 4.35
CA GLY A 333 -6.47 0.45 3.72
C GLY A 333 -6.80 1.88 4.13
N LEU A 334 -5.77 2.65 4.48
CA LEU A 334 -5.86 4.06 4.80
C LEU A 334 -5.63 4.91 3.54
N PRO A 335 -6.19 6.14 3.48
CA PRO A 335 -5.95 7.06 2.37
C PRO A 335 -4.49 7.55 2.26
N GLY A 336 -3.67 7.29 3.27
CA GLY A 336 -2.24 7.57 3.33
C GLY A 336 -1.60 6.92 4.56
N ALA A 337 -0.29 7.00 4.69
CA ALA A 337 0.44 6.47 5.83
C ALA A 337 0.01 7.16 7.13
N PRO A 338 -0.22 6.42 8.24
CA PRO A 338 -0.51 7.03 9.53
C PRO A 338 0.70 7.83 10.03
N MET A 339 0.46 9.06 10.47
CA MET A 339 1.47 10.00 10.98
C MET A 339 1.34 10.26 12.47
N SER A 340 0.10 10.29 12.95
CA SER A 340 -0.22 10.32 14.37
C SER A 340 -1.63 9.82 14.59
N SER A 341 -1.89 9.23 15.75
CA SER A 341 -3.21 8.70 16.07
C SER A 341 -3.55 8.84 17.56
N TRP A 342 -4.84 8.66 17.90
CA TRP A 342 -5.30 8.45 19.27
C TRP A 342 -6.68 7.81 19.35
N LEU A 343 -6.95 7.09 20.44
CA LEU A 343 -8.29 6.65 20.82
C LEU A 343 -9.10 7.86 21.30
N THR A 344 -10.32 8.00 20.84
CA THR A 344 -11.25 9.06 21.23
C THR A 344 -12.10 8.61 22.42
N GLU A 345 -12.76 9.56 23.10
CA GLU A 345 -13.74 9.22 24.15
C GLU A 345 -14.96 8.45 23.62
N SER A 346 -15.28 8.59 22.33
CA SER A 346 -16.33 7.83 21.65
C SER A 346 -15.95 6.37 21.36
N GLY A 347 -14.69 5.96 21.60
CA GLY A 347 -14.19 4.63 21.27
C GLY A 347 -13.84 4.43 19.79
N GLU A 348 -13.71 5.51 19.03
CA GLU A 348 -13.15 5.52 17.67
C GLU A 348 -11.63 5.78 17.74
N VAL A 349 -10.91 5.49 16.67
CA VAL A 349 -9.49 5.90 16.54
C VAL A 349 -9.39 7.00 15.51
N LEU A 350 -8.90 8.16 15.93
CA LEU A 350 -8.55 9.26 15.04
C LEU A 350 -7.16 9.02 14.48
N ILE A 351 -7.01 9.17 13.16
CA ILE A 351 -5.77 8.92 12.43
C ILE A 351 -5.51 10.10 11.51
N ASN A 352 -4.39 10.80 11.75
CA ASN A 352 -3.85 11.76 10.79
C ASN A 352 -3.01 10.99 9.80
N THR A 353 -3.33 11.09 8.51
CA THR A 353 -2.61 10.39 7.45
C THR A 353 -1.79 11.37 6.62
N ALA A 354 -0.66 10.92 6.07
CA ALA A 354 0.15 11.72 5.16
C ALA A 354 -0.63 12.00 3.88
N ASN A 355 -0.94 13.27 3.61
CA ASN A 355 -1.70 13.75 2.44
C ASN A 355 -3.08 13.10 2.23
N GLY A 356 -3.57 12.25 3.15
CA GLY A 356 -4.86 11.56 3.09
C GLY A 356 -5.92 12.18 4.00
N GLY A 357 -5.58 13.26 4.70
CA GLY A 357 -6.43 13.91 5.67
C GLY A 357 -6.50 13.22 7.04
N THR A 358 -7.36 13.77 7.89
CA THR A 358 -7.66 13.22 9.21
C THR A 358 -8.94 12.39 9.15
N VAL A 359 -8.85 11.10 9.47
CA VAL A 359 -9.96 10.15 9.43
C VAL A 359 -10.26 9.56 10.80
N LEU A 360 -11.49 9.11 11.01
CA LEU A 360 -11.93 8.36 12.18
C LEU A 360 -12.30 6.95 11.78
N LEU A 361 -11.73 5.98 12.48
CA LEU A 361 -12.04 4.56 12.34
C LEU A 361 -12.97 4.13 13.47
N HIS A 362 -14.17 3.70 13.10
CA HIS A 362 -15.17 3.15 14.03
C HIS A 362 -14.95 1.65 14.26
N PRO A 363 -15.34 1.08 15.42
CA PRO A 363 -15.22 -0.36 15.70
C PRO A 363 -15.85 -1.32 14.68
N SER A 364 -16.86 -0.87 13.93
CA SER A 364 -17.44 -1.62 12.79
C SER A 364 -16.50 -1.72 11.58
N GLY A 365 -15.39 -0.98 11.58
CA GLY A 365 -14.46 -0.86 10.47
C GLY A 365 -14.86 0.16 9.41
N THR A 366 -15.83 1.04 9.69
CA THR A 366 -16.20 2.14 8.79
C THR A 366 -15.37 3.39 9.08
N PHE A 367 -15.08 4.16 8.04
CA PHE A 367 -14.38 5.44 8.16
C PHE A 367 -15.30 6.64 7.94
N ARG A 368 -14.89 7.78 8.49
CA ARG A 368 -15.40 9.11 8.16
C ARG A 368 -14.29 10.13 8.28
N VAL A 369 -14.43 11.26 7.59
CA VAL A 369 -13.54 12.41 7.78
C VAL A 369 -13.78 12.99 9.17
N ALA A 370 -12.70 13.37 9.86
CA ALA A 370 -12.80 13.98 11.18
C ALA A 370 -13.28 15.44 11.08
N PRO A 371 -14.16 15.90 12.00
CA PRO A 371 -14.53 17.31 12.08
C PRO A 371 -13.32 18.16 12.49
N CYS A 372 -13.11 19.28 11.79
CA CYS A 372 -12.04 20.22 12.06
C CYS A 372 -12.56 21.54 12.63
N LEU A 373 -11.91 22.07 13.68
CA LEU A 373 -12.28 23.36 14.27
C LEU A 373 -11.78 24.55 13.44
N ASP A 374 -10.65 24.38 12.76
CA ASP A 374 -10.05 25.37 11.85
C ASP A 374 -9.85 24.69 10.48
N PRO A 375 -10.86 24.75 9.57
CA PRO A 375 -10.81 24.12 8.26
C PRO A 375 -9.81 24.78 7.29
#